data_AF-A0A1I4D687-F1
#
_entry.id   AF-A0A1I4D687-F1
#
_cell.length_a   1.000
_cell.length_b   1.000
_cell.length_c   1.000
_cell.angle_alpha   90.00
_cell.angle_beta   90.00
_cell.angle_gamma   90.00
#
_symmetry.space_group_name_H-M   'P 1'
#
loop_
_entity.id
_entity.type
_entity.pdbx_description
1 polymer ?
#
loop_
_entity_poly.entity_id
_entity_poly.type
_entity_poly.pdbx_seq_one_letter_code
_entity_poly.pdbx_strand_id
1 'polypeptide(L)'
;MPQRRFRAVFMRGGTSRAIMFRRQDLPADRAAWDPIFLAAIGSPDPEARQLDGMGGGVSSLSKVCIVGPPTRPDADVDYTFGQVAVKDALVDYGGSCGNMSSAIGPFALDEGMLPHAPKDGPVEVRIHDTNAGRIIRARFEARDGEAMVDGDFVLDGVAGSGAPVRLDFLDPGGARTGALLPSGRVLDRLDVPGVGAVEATMVDAASPCVFVAAAAMGRQGVDTAQALDGEGALLEKLDAIRRHAAVAMGVATDAEAARARPSLPRIAMLWAPVEARLASGRVLSASEVDLHIRIISMGQPHRAVTATGALCLAVACRIPGSLPVRLLGPADPGAPIRIGHASGIAVVDAAVQGDAGAKGGFHCEHATLFRTQRRLFEGSVLVRG
;
A
#
# COMPACT_ATOMS: atom_id res chain seq x y z
N MET A 1 -23.21 19.28 28.36
CA MET A 1 -22.21 20.30 27.98
C MET A 1 -22.38 20.61 26.50
N PRO A 2 -22.15 21.86 26.04
CA PRO A 2 -22.16 22.18 24.61
C PRO A 2 -21.04 21.43 23.87
N GLN A 3 -21.19 21.26 22.55
CA GLN A 3 -20.17 20.61 21.73
C GLN A 3 -18.88 21.43 21.63
N ARG A 4 -17.74 20.75 21.54
CA ARG A 4 -16.43 21.34 21.22
C ARG A 4 -16.21 21.34 19.71
N ARG A 5 -15.55 22.37 19.18
CA ARG A 5 -15.23 22.55 17.74
C ARG A 5 -13.74 22.36 17.48
N PHE A 6 -13.42 21.60 16.43
CA PHE A 6 -12.06 21.43 15.92
C PHE A 6 -12.03 21.64 14.41
N ARG A 7 -11.17 22.54 13.92
CA ARG A 7 -10.99 22.75 12.47
C ARG A 7 -10.48 21.46 11.84
N ALA A 8 -11.12 21.04 10.75
CA ALA A 8 -10.81 19.79 10.08
C ALA A 8 -11.28 19.81 8.63
N VAL A 9 -10.67 18.93 7.84
CA VAL A 9 -11.09 18.62 6.48
C VAL A 9 -11.45 17.14 6.42
N PHE A 10 -12.53 16.78 5.75
CA PHE A 10 -12.84 15.39 5.44
C PHE A 10 -12.40 15.11 4.01
N MET A 11 -11.45 14.18 3.84
CA MET A 11 -10.85 13.89 2.53
C MET A 11 -10.92 12.41 2.21
N ARG A 12 -11.02 12.12 0.91
CA ARG A 12 -10.68 10.82 0.35
C ARG A 12 -9.22 10.81 -0.07
N GLY A 13 -8.46 9.81 0.40
CA GLY A 13 -7.16 9.44 -0.13
C GLY A 13 -7.22 8.00 -0.63
N GLY A 14 -6.97 7.78 -1.92
CA GLY A 14 -7.13 6.47 -2.55
C GLY A 14 -8.52 5.89 -2.31
N THR A 15 -8.59 4.64 -1.85
CA THR A 15 -9.83 3.94 -1.50
C THR A 15 -10.20 4.10 -0.02
N SER A 16 -9.87 5.23 0.60
CA SER A 16 -10.12 5.49 2.02
C SER A 16 -10.56 6.93 2.27
N ARG A 17 -11.21 7.16 3.42
CA ARG A 17 -11.56 8.49 3.90
C ARG A 17 -11.04 8.70 5.30
N ALA A 18 -10.65 9.94 5.61
CA ALA A 18 -10.21 10.32 6.94
C ALA A 18 -10.63 11.75 7.26
N ILE A 19 -10.71 12.03 8.56
CA ILE A 19 -10.68 13.41 9.07
C ILE A 19 -9.20 13.85 9.11
N MET A 20 -8.91 14.96 8.47
CA MET A 20 -7.59 15.58 8.39
C MET A 20 -7.55 16.78 9.34
N PHE A 21 -6.56 16.80 10.23
CA PHE A 21 -6.31 17.90 11.16
C PHE A 21 -4.96 18.51 10.88
N ARG A 22 -4.84 19.84 11.00
CA ARG A 22 -3.53 20.46 11.16
C ARG A 22 -3.09 20.27 12.61
N ARG A 23 -1.81 20.03 12.83
CA ARG A 23 -1.24 19.86 14.18
C ARG A 23 -1.58 21.03 15.12
N GLN A 24 -1.63 22.25 14.60
CA GLN A 24 -1.95 23.48 15.34
C GLN A 24 -3.41 23.60 15.77
N ASP A 25 -4.33 22.87 15.10
CA ASP A 25 -5.76 22.90 15.40
C ASP A 25 -6.14 21.86 16.49
N LEU A 26 -5.16 21.14 17.01
CA LEU A 26 -5.30 20.14 18.08
C LEU A 26 -4.60 20.61 19.36
N PRO A 27 -5.00 20.09 20.54
CA PRO A 27 -4.32 20.38 21.79
C PRO A 27 -2.81 20.12 21.72
N ALA A 28 -2.04 20.92 22.47
CA ALA A 28 -0.59 20.74 22.58
C ALA A 28 -0.25 19.35 23.16
N ASP A 29 -0.99 18.92 24.19
CA ASP A 29 -0.86 17.59 24.78
C ASP A 29 -1.48 16.52 23.87
N ARG A 30 -0.65 15.56 23.45
CA ARG A 30 -1.05 14.42 22.63
C ARG A 30 -2.01 13.49 23.37
N ALA A 31 -1.93 13.39 24.69
CA ALA A 31 -2.84 12.55 25.47
C ALA A 31 -4.30 13.00 25.36
N ALA A 32 -4.54 14.26 25.00
CA ALA A 32 -5.88 14.81 24.79
C ALA A 32 -6.47 14.49 23.40
N TRP A 33 -5.71 13.85 22.50
CA TRP A 33 -6.14 13.62 21.11
C TRP A 33 -7.12 12.46 20.98
N ASP A 34 -6.83 11.31 21.58
CA ASP A 34 -7.61 10.09 21.41
C ASP A 34 -9.10 10.30 21.72
N PRO A 35 -9.50 10.98 22.83
CA PRO A 35 -10.91 11.27 23.08
C PRO A 35 -11.57 12.13 22.00
N ILE A 36 -10.83 13.07 21.40
CA ILE A 36 -11.32 13.91 20.29
C ILE A 36 -11.54 13.05 19.05
N PHE A 37 -10.56 12.19 18.71
CA PHE A 37 -10.63 11.36 17.51
C PHE A 37 -11.71 10.28 17.61
N LEU A 38 -11.82 9.63 18.77
CA LEU A 38 -12.88 8.66 19.07
C LEU A 38 -14.27 9.31 18.93
N ALA A 39 -14.47 10.47 19.54
CA ALA A 39 -15.74 11.19 19.46
C ALA A 39 -16.03 11.72 18.04
N ALA A 40 -15.03 12.22 17.32
CA ALA A 40 -15.18 12.74 15.96
C ALA A 40 -15.55 11.64 14.95
N ILE A 41 -15.00 10.44 15.13
CA ILE A 41 -15.26 9.28 14.28
C ILE A 41 -16.54 8.53 14.70
N GLY A 42 -16.94 8.60 15.97
CA GLY A 42 -18.11 7.89 16.50
C GLY A 42 -17.78 6.50 17.03
N SER A 43 -16.64 6.37 17.70
CA SER A 43 -16.14 5.13 18.32
C SER A 43 -15.98 5.28 19.84
N PRO A 44 -16.08 4.19 20.62
CA PRO A 44 -16.46 2.83 20.19
C PRO A 44 -17.94 2.75 19.80
N ASP A 45 -18.24 1.97 18.75
CA ASP A 45 -19.60 1.62 18.35
C ASP A 45 -19.76 0.10 18.23
N PRO A 46 -20.44 -0.56 19.20
CA PRO A 46 -20.69 -2.01 19.17
C PRO A 46 -21.41 -2.48 17.90
N GLU A 47 -22.26 -1.63 17.32
CA GLU A 47 -23.05 -1.92 16.12
C GLU A 47 -22.26 -1.73 14.82
N ALA A 48 -21.03 -1.22 14.91
CA ALA A 48 -20.12 -0.97 13.79
C ALA A 48 -20.74 -0.16 12.64
N ARG A 49 -21.51 0.87 12.98
CA ARG A 49 -22.13 1.80 12.03
C ARG A 49 -21.50 3.19 12.06
N GLN A 50 -21.00 3.63 13.22
CA GLN A 50 -20.42 4.95 13.49
C GLN A 50 -21.37 6.11 13.17
N LEU A 51 -22.66 5.96 13.47
CA LEU A 51 -23.69 6.96 13.13
C LEU A 51 -23.57 8.27 13.89
N ASP A 52 -22.97 8.26 15.08
CA ASP A 52 -22.76 9.44 15.92
C ASP A 52 -21.36 10.04 15.70
N GLY A 53 -20.89 10.03 14.45
CA GLY A 53 -19.60 10.57 14.06
C GLY A 53 -19.42 10.55 12.54
N MET A 54 -18.20 10.86 12.10
CA MET A 54 -17.83 10.93 10.68
C MET A 54 -17.34 9.58 10.12
N GLY A 55 -17.25 8.55 10.96
CA GLY A 55 -16.84 7.21 10.58
C GLY A 55 -17.85 6.52 9.65
N GLY A 56 -17.44 5.40 9.06
CA GLY A 56 -18.27 4.62 8.14
C GLY A 56 -18.49 3.17 8.54
N GLY A 57 -18.21 2.79 9.80
CA GLY A 57 -18.42 1.44 10.32
C GLY A 57 -17.40 0.40 9.87
N VAL A 58 -16.46 0.77 9.00
CA VAL A 58 -15.41 -0.12 8.47
C VAL A 58 -14.04 0.58 8.52
N SER A 59 -12.96 -0.20 8.61
CA SER A 59 -11.61 0.31 8.85
C SER A 59 -11.16 1.36 7.83
N SER A 60 -11.51 1.19 6.53
CA SER A 60 -11.15 2.12 5.46
C SER A 60 -11.81 3.50 5.57
N LEU A 61 -12.84 3.62 6.41
CA LEU A 61 -13.64 4.83 6.64
C LEU A 61 -13.59 5.30 8.10
N SER A 62 -12.68 4.74 8.92
CA SER A 62 -12.54 5.03 10.36
C SER A 62 -11.11 5.48 10.66
N LYS A 63 -10.74 6.67 10.16
CA LYS A 63 -9.35 7.13 10.10
C LYS A 63 -9.21 8.61 10.44
N VAL A 64 -8.09 8.95 11.08
CA VAL A 64 -7.66 10.32 11.26
C VAL A 64 -6.24 10.51 10.73
N CYS A 65 -5.96 11.70 10.21
CA CYS A 65 -4.62 12.11 9.78
C CYS A 65 -4.29 13.45 10.41
N ILE A 66 -3.09 13.58 10.94
CA ILE A 66 -2.56 14.81 11.50
C ILE A 66 -1.41 15.25 10.61
N VAL A 67 -1.46 16.50 10.14
CA VAL A 67 -0.43 17.08 9.29
C VAL A 67 0.17 18.29 9.99
N GLY A 68 1.49 18.33 10.11
CA GLY A 68 2.21 19.36 10.85
C GLY A 68 3.41 19.90 10.09
N PRO A 69 4.08 20.93 10.64
CA PRO A 69 5.38 21.36 10.15
C PRO A 69 6.38 20.19 10.23
N PRO A 70 7.39 20.17 9.34
CA PRO A 70 8.34 19.07 9.29
C PRO A 70 9.19 19.02 10.56
N THR A 71 9.45 17.82 11.08
CA THR A 71 10.38 17.59 12.21
C THR A 71 11.78 17.19 11.77
N ARG A 72 12.02 17.07 10.46
CA ARG A 72 13.30 16.69 9.84
C ARG A 72 13.59 17.54 8.59
N PRO A 73 14.88 17.83 8.28
CA PRO A 73 15.26 18.78 7.22
C PRO A 73 14.99 18.30 5.79
N ASP A 74 14.81 17.01 5.59
CA ASP A 74 14.50 16.35 4.31
C ASP A 74 12.99 16.12 4.12
N ALA A 75 12.15 16.76 4.92
CA ALA A 75 10.70 16.76 4.78
C ALA A 75 10.14 18.18 4.63
N ASP A 76 9.02 18.28 3.92
CA ASP A 76 8.25 19.51 3.78
C ASP A 76 7.07 19.54 4.77
N VAL A 77 6.53 18.38 5.13
CA VAL A 77 5.49 18.22 6.16
C VAL A 77 5.66 16.91 6.94
N ASP A 78 5.19 16.91 8.18
CA ASP A 78 5.01 15.70 8.98
C ASP A 78 3.58 15.16 8.83
N TYR A 79 3.47 13.83 8.77
CA TYR A 79 2.23 13.09 8.69
C TYR A 79 2.16 12.04 9.81
N THR A 80 1.11 12.10 10.62
CA THR A 80 0.74 11.04 11.57
C THR A 80 -0.61 10.45 11.21
N PHE A 81 -0.65 9.15 10.99
CA PHE A 81 -1.85 8.34 10.81
C PHE A 81 -2.34 7.80 12.16
N GLY A 82 -3.66 7.86 12.37
CA GLY A 82 -4.36 7.13 13.43
C GLY A 82 -5.48 6.26 12.85
N GLN A 83 -5.40 4.95 13.06
CA GLN A 83 -6.49 4.03 12.78
C GLN A 83 -7.42 4.00 13.99
N VAL A 84 -8.66 4.45 13.83
CA VAL A 84 -9.64 4.39 14.91
C VAL A 84 -10.35 3.04 14.86
N ALA A 85 -10.29 2.28 15.95
CA ALA A 85 -11.00 1.02 16.08
C ALA A 85 -12.52 1.28 16.07
N VAL A 86 -13.27 0.47 15.33
CA VAL A 86 -14.71 0.70 15.18
C VAL A 86 -15.43 0.35 16.49
N LYS A 87 -15.18 -0.84 17.05
CA LYS A 87 -15.90 -1.36 18.21
C LYS A 87 -15.22 -1.05 19.55
N ASP A 88 -13.97 -0.61 19.52
CA ASP A 88 -13.13 -0.44 20.71
C ASP A 88 -12.71 1.03 20.86
N ALA A 89 -12.51 1.46 22.12
CA ALA A 89 -12.04 2.81 22.44
C ALA A 89 -10.52 2.92 22.24
N LEU A 90 -10.06 2.72 21.01
CA LEU A 90 -8.64 2.66 20.66
C LEU A 90 -8.34 3.47 19.40
N VAL A 91 -7.28 4.28 19.46
CA VAL A 91 -6.64 4.86 18.29
C VAL A 91 -5.26 4.24 18.15
N ASP A 92 -5.06 3.49 17.06
CA ASP A 92 -3.80 2.83 16.78
C ASP A 92 -2.90 3.71 15.89
N TYR A 93 -1.69 3.99 16.39
CA TYR A 93 -0.64 4.75 15.72
C TYR A 93 0.53 3.86 15.25
N GLY A 94 0.42 2.53 15.39
CA GLY A 94 1.51 1.58 15.12
C GLY A 94 1.77 1.32 13.63
N GLY A 95 0.96 1.87 12.74
CA GLY A 95 1.11 1.70 11.29
C GLY A 95 0.88 3.00 10.53
N SER A 96 1.09 2.95 9.22
CA SER A 96 0.76 4.02 8.30
C SER A 96 -0.26 3.58 7.25
N CYS A 97 -0.81 4.55 6.50
CA CYS A 97 -1.84 4.27 5.51
C CYS A 97 -1.46 4.82 4.14
N GLY A 98 -0.92 3.97 3.27
CA GLY A 98 -0.52 4.37 1.91
C GLY A 98 -1.65 4.95 1.04
N ASN A 99 -2.91 4.65 1.34
CA ASN A 99 -4.05 5.32 0.72
C ASN A 99 -4.16 6.78 1.17
N MET A 100 -4.06 7.04 2.48
CA MET A 100 -4.18 8.41 2.99
C MET A 100 -2.94 9.25 2.71
N SER A 101 -1.76 8.64 2.54
CA SER A 101 -0.56 9.32 2.04
C SER A 101 -0.81 10.09 0.75
N SER A 102 -1.75 9.64 -0.11
CA SER A 102 -2.08 10.33 -1.37
C SER A 102 -2.85 11.63 -1.18
N ALA A 103 -3.43 11.87 0.00
CA ALA A 103 -4.13 13.10 0.33
C ALA A 103 -3.23 14.12 1.05
N ILE A 104 -2.06 13.71 1.57
CA ILE A 104 -1.24 14.58 2.44
C ILE A 104 -0.59 15.73 1.67
N GLY A 105 0.07 15.46 0.55
CA GLY A 105 0.64 16.50 -0.31
C GLY A 105 -0.42 17.51 -0.78
N PRO A 106 -1.52 17.03 -1.39
CA PRO A 106 -2.67 17.87 -1.76
C PRO A 106 -3.24 18.69 -0.60
N PHE A 107 -3.48 18.07 0.56
CA PHE A 107 -3.93 18.77 1.76
C PHE A 107 -2.95 19.87 2.19
N ALA A 108 -1.66 19.58 2.18
CA ALA A 108 -0.63 20.54 2.56
C ALA A 108 -0.58 21.73 1.60
N LEU A 109 -0.76 21.51 0.30
CA LEU A 109 -0.88 22.58 -0.68
C LEU A 109 -2.12 23.44 -0.41
N ASP A 110 -3.30 22.81 -0.40
CA ASP A 110 -4.60 23.49 -0.26
C ASP A 110 -4.71 24.27 1.06
N GLU A 111 -4.09 23.78 2.14
CA GLU A 111 -4.07 24.49 3.42
C GLU A 111 -3.00 25.61 3.49
N GLY A 112 -2.15 25.77 2.47
CA GLY A 112 -1.09 26.77 2.44
C GLY A 112 0.11 26.43 3.32
N MET A 113 0.42 25.13 3.49
CA MET A 113 1.60 24.65 4.23
C MET A 113 2.87 24.65 3.38
N LEU A 114 2.74 24.86 2.06
CA LEU A 114 3.82 24.74 1.09
C LEU A 114 4.06 26.09 0.39
N PRO A 115 4.68 27.08 1.05
CA PRO A 115 4.84 28.43 0.49
C PRO A 115 5.71 28.51 -0.77
N HIS A 116 6.49 27.45 -1.05
CA HIS A 116 7.38 27.36 -2.21
C HIS A 116 6.77 26.58 -3.39
N ALA A 117 5.58 26.00 -3.23
CA ALA A 117 4.93 25.25 -4.29
C ALA A 117 4.47 26.19 -5.43
N PRO A 118 4.60 25.78 -6.70
CA PRO A 118 4.05 26.53 -7.82
C PRO A 118 2.52 26.60 -7.74
N LYS A 119 1.94 27.69 -8.26
CA LYS A 119 0.49 27.80 -8.38
C LYS A 119 -0.09 26.87 -9.45
N ASP A 120 0.65 26.70 -10.54
CA ASP A 120 0.25 25.92 -11.69
C ASP A 120 1.37 24.95 -12.09
N GLY A 121 0.98 23.72 -12.42
CA GLY A 121 1.88 22.67 -12.88
C GLY A 121 2.31 21.69 -11.78
N PRO A 122 3.42 20.95 -11.99
CA PRO A 122 3.80 19.84 -11.13
C PRO A 122 4.27 20.31 -9.75
N VAL A 123 3.75 19.67 -8.71
CA VAL A 123 4.13 19.85 -7.31
C VAL A 123 4.75 18.58 -6.77
N GLU A 124 5.85 18.71 -6.03
CA GLU A 124 6.49 17.63 -5.30
C GLU A 124 6.52 17.97 -3.80
N VAL A 125 6.13 17.01 -2.96
CA VAL A 125 6.08 17.16 -1.50
C VAL A 125 6.74 15.96 -0.84
N ARG A 126 7.74 16.21 0.01
CA ARG A 126 8.40 15.22 0.85
C ARG A 126 7.64 15.12 2.17
N ILE A 127 6.93 14.02 2.35
CA ILE A 127 6.10 13.74 3.51
C ILE A 127 6.88 12.85 4.46
N HIS A 128 7.13 13.31 5.67
CA HIS A 128 7.64 12.47 6.74
C HIS A 128 6.49 11.71 7.40
N ASP A 129 6.38 10.43 7.10
CA ASP A 129 5.49 9.51 7.80
C ASP A 129 6.06 9.21 9.20
N THR A 130 5.53 9.89 10.20
CA THR A 130 5.98 9.80 11.60
C THR A 130 5.67 8.44 12.25
N ASN A 131 4.74 7.65 11.70
CA ASN A 131 4.47 6.31 12.19
C ASN A 131 5.56 5.33 11.74
N ALA A 132 6.06 5.49 10.50
CA ALA A 132 7.06 4.61 9.91
C ALA A 132 8.51 5.15 10.01
N GLY A 133 8.68 6.45 10.29
CA GLY A 133 9.96 7.15 10.26
C GLY A 133 10.56 7.31 8.86
N ARG A 134 9.72 7.31 7.81
CA ARG A 134 10.15 7.27 6.40
C ARG A 134 9.66 8.49 5.62
N ILE A 135 10.40 8.83 4.57
CA ILE A 135 9.99 9.85 3.60
C ILE A 135 9.18 9.21 2.48
N ILE A 136 8.02 9.80 2.19
CA ILE A 136 7.20 9.51 1.03
C ILE A 136 7.21 10.76 0.15
N ARG A 137 7.58 10.63 -1.11
CA ARG A 137 7.56 11.73 -2.06
C ARG A 137 6.25 11.68 -2.85
N ALA A 138 5.38 12.67 -2.62
CA ALA A 138 4.13 12.82 -3.35
C ALA A 138 4.32 13.79 -4.52
N ARG A 139 3.85 13.39 -5.71
CA ARG A 139 3.83 14.21 -6.92
C ARG A 139 2.44 14.28 -7.52
N PHE A 140 1.99 15.48 -7.84
CA PHE A 140 0.65 15.76 -8.38
C PHE A 140 0.65 17.11 -9.10
N GLU A 141 -0.42 17.40 -9.85
CA GLU A 141 -0.58 18.67 -10.55
C GLU A 141 -1.36 19.68 -9.69
N ALA A 142 -0.95 20.94 -9.76
CA ALA A 142 -1.66 22.07 -9.18
C ALA A 142 -2.21 23.00 -10.27
N ARG A 143 -3.29 23.69 -9.94
CA ARG A 143 -3.86 24.79 -10.74
C ARG A 143 -4.43 25.84 -9.81
N ASP A 144 -4.16 27.11 -10.10
CA ASP A 144 -4.61 28.25 -9.28
C ASP A 144 -4.21 28.16 -7.79
N GLY A 145 -3.14 27.41 -7.47
CA GLY A 145 -2.66 27.18 -6.11
C GLY A 145 -3.35 26.03 -5.35
N GLU A 146 -4.25 25.28 -6.01
CA GLU A 146 -4.94 24.12 -5.44
C GLU A 146 -4.53 22.83 -6.14
N ALA A 147 -4.60 21.71 -5.42
CA ALA A 147 -4.33 20.41 -6.00
C ALA A 147 -5.43 20.01 -6.99
N MET A 148 -5.05 19.58 -8.20
CA MET A 148 -6.04 19.09 -9.17
C MET A 148 -6.77 17.85 -8.64
N VAL A 149 -8.06 17.78 -8.94
CA VAL A 149 -8.96 16.67 -8.55
C VAL A 149 -9.43 15.88 -9.77
N ASP A 150 -9.81 16.58 -10.84
CA ASP A 150 -10.31 15.95 -12.06
C ASP A 150 -9.17 15.45 -12.95
N GLY A 151 -9.39 14.29 -13.57
CA GLY A 151 -8.44 13.62 -14.45
C GLY A 151 -9.03 12.32 -14.99
N ASP A 152 -8.28 11.62 -15.82
CA ASP A 152 -8.70 10.38 -16.50
C ASP A 152 -8.19 9.10 -15.83
N PHE A 153 -7.37 9.22 -14.78
CA PHE A 153 -6.86 8.06 -14.04
C PHE A 153 -7.98 7.37 -13.26
N VAL A 154 -8.23 6.11 -13.59
CA VAL A 154 -9.21 5.25 -12.91
C VAL A 154 -8.51 4.49 -11.79
N LEU A 155 -9.00 4.66 -10.56
CA LEU A 155 -8.56 3.91 -9.39
C LEU A 155 -9.62 2.89 -9.00
N ASP A 156 -9.33 1.61 -9.15
CA ASP A 156 -10.26 0.56 -8.76
C ASP A 156 -10.64 0.63 -7.27
N GLY A 157 -11.94 0.57 -7.02
CA GLY A 157 -12.55 0.81 -5.70
C GLY A 157 -13.02 2.25 -5.48
N VAL A 158 -12.83 3.14 -6.45
CA VAL A 158 -13.39 4.50 -6.46
C VAL A 158 -14.23 4.68 -7.71
N ALA A 159 -15.43 5.26 -7.56
CA ALA A 159 -16.30 5.56 -8.70
C ALA A 159 -15.75 6.76 -9.49
N GLY A 160 -15.73 6.64 -10.82
CA GLY A 160 -15.22 7.68 -11.73
C GLY A 160 -13.68 7.67 -11.84
N SER A 161 -13.15 8.77 -12.33
CA SER A 161 -11.71 9.02 -12.50
C SER A 161 -11.28 10.27 -11.73
N GLY A 162 -9.98 10.52 -11.64
CA GLY A 162 -9.44 11.74 -11.03
C GLY A 162 -7.99 11.98 -11.41
N ALA A 163 -7.44 13.11 -10.97
CA ALA A 163 -6.04 13.44 -11.16
C ALA A 163 -5.15 12.43 -10.39
N PRO A 164 -4.12 11.87 -11.02
CA PRO A 164 -3.22 10.94 -10.35
C PRO A 164 -2.32 11.67 -9.35
N VAL A 165 -2.17 11.06 -8.17
CA VAL A 165 -1.13 11.37 -7.20
C VAL A 165 -0.15 10.21 -7.20
N ARG A 166 1.09 10.49 -7.60
CA ARG A 166 2.22 9.56 -7.58
C ARG A 166 2.84 9.58 -6.20
N LEU A 167 2.94 8.43 -5.54
CA LEU A 167 3.61 8.27 -4.25
C LEU A 167 4.85 7.41 -4.41
N ASP A 168 6.02 8.00 -4.24
CA ASP A 168 7.29 7.27 -4.21
C ASP A 168 7.71 7.00 -2.77
N PHE A 169 7.87 5.73 -2.44
CA PHE A 169 8.43 5.24 -1.20
C PHE A 169 9.93 5.06 -1.43
N LEU A 170 10.73 5.95 -0.83
CA LEU A 170 12.17 6.05 -1.07
C LEU A 170 12.93 4.91 -0.36
N ASP A 171 13.97 4.41 -1.01
CA ASP A 171 14.87 3.35 -0.53
C ASP A 171 14.13 2.16 0.12
N PRO A 172 13.18 1.51 -0.58
CA PRO A 172 12.33 0.50 0.03
C PRO A 172 13.03 -0.84 0.29
N GLY A 173 14.23 -1.04 -0.26
CA GLY A 173 14.98 -2.30 -0.25
C GLY A 173 15.49 -2.70 1.14
N GLY A 174 15.47 -4.00 1.45
CA GLY A 174 16.02 -4.56 2.68
C GLY A 174 15.25 -4.22 3.95
N ALA A 175 13.96 -3.87 3.85
CA ALA A 175 13.13 -3.41 4.97
C ALA A 175 13.06 -4.37 6.17
N ARG A 176 13.36 -5.67 5.98
CA ARG A 176 13.40 -6.69 7.05
C ARG A 176 14.67 -7.55 7.05
N THR A 177 15.31 -7.71 5.90
CA THR A 177 16.43 -8.63 5.69
C THR A 177 17.75 -7.89 5.47
N GLY A 178 17.73 -6.57 5.31
CA GLY A 178 18.91 -5.74 5.06
C GLY A 178 19.42 -5.75 3.62
N ALA A 179 18.79 -6.49 2.70
CA ALA A 179 19.17 -6.52 1.28
C ALA A 179 17.93 -6.57 0.38
N LEU A 180 18.02 -6.00 -0.83
CA LEU A 180 16.91 -6.04 -1.80
C LEU A 180 16.64 -7.46 -2.30
N LEU A 181 17.70 -8.23 -2.58
CA LEU A 181 17.66 -9.64 -2.97
C LEU A 181 18.30 -10.49 -1.85
N PRO A 182 17.51 -10.96 -0.88
CA PRO A 182 18.07 -11.52 0.36
C PRO A 182 18.83 -12.84 0.16
N SER A 183 18.49 -13.63 -0.88
CA SER A 183 19.25 -14.82 -1.27
C SER A 183 20.55 -14.49 -2.02
N GLY A 184 20.70 -13.25 -2.51
CA GLY A 184 21.76 -12.84 -3.42
C GLY A 184 21.55 -13.25 -4.88
N ARG A 185 20.39 -13.83 -5.22
CA ARG A 185 20.04 -14.24 -6.59
C ARG A 185 18.77 -13.55 -7.05
N VAL A 186 18.70 -13.25 -8.34
CA VAL A 186 17.48 -12.70 -8.98
C VAL A 186 16.38 -13.77 -9.10
N LEU A 187 16.79 -15.01 -9.38
CA LEU A 187 15.94 -16.17 -9.45
C LEU A 187 16.60 -17.33 -8.71
N ASP A 188 15.87 -17.91 -7.78
CA ASP A 188 16.27 -19.09 -7.02
C ASP A 188 15.50 -20.32 -7.48
N ARG A 189 16.12 -21.48 -7.29
CA ARG A 189 15.47 -22.78 -7.35
C ARG A 189 15.40 -23.33 -5.92
N LEU A 190 14.21 -23.31 -5.34
CA LEU A 190 13.94 -23.79 -3.99
C LEU A 190 13.56 -25.27 -4.03
N ASP A 191 14.32 -26.12 -3.34
CA ASP A 191 13.95 -27.52 -3.13
C ASP A 191 13.03 -27.62 -1.91
N VAL A 192 11.74 -27.90 -2.14
CA VAL A 192 10.71 -27.91 -1.09
C VAL A 192 10.21 -29.34 -0.87
N PRO A 193 10.45 -29.96 0.31
CA PRO A 193 9.96 -31.29 0.64
C PRO A 193 8.44 -31.41 0.46
N GLY A 194 8.00 -32.49 -0.21
CA GLY A 194 6.58 -32.73 -0.53
C GLY A 194 6.03 -31.93 -1.71
N VAL A 195 6.82 -30.99 -2.27
CA VAL A 195 6.42 -30.14 -3.39
C VAL A 195 7.33 -30.34 -4.61
N GLY A 196 8.63 -30.45 -4.39
CA GLY A 196 9.66 -30.52 -5.43
C GLY A 196 10.40 -29.19 -5.61
N ALA A 197 11.16 -29.08 -6.70
CA ALA A 197 11.90 -27.88 -7.04
C ALA A 197 10.97 -26.80 -7.62
N VAL A 198 11.05 -25.58 -7.07
CA VAL A 198 10.24 -24.43 -7.50
C VAL A 198 11.14 -23.25 -7.81
N GLU A 199 10.99 -22.66 -9.00
CA GLU A 199 11.62 -21.38 -9.30
C GLU A 199 10.88 -20.24 -8.59
N ALA A 200 11.63 -19.37 -7.92
CA ALA A 200 11.09 -18.24 -7.19
C ALA A 200 11.99 -17.02 -7.27
N THR A 201 11.39 -15.83 -7.41
CA THR A 201 12.07 -14.56 -7.16
C THR A 201 11.72 -14.10 -5.75
N MET A 202 12.74 -13.85 -4.93
CA MET A 202 12.59 -13.42 -3.54
C MET A 202 13.13 -12.00 -3.38
N VAL A 203 12.25 -11.06 -3.04
CA VAL A 203 12.58 -9.63 -2.94
C VAL A 203 12.12 -9.12 -1.58
N ASP A 204 12.94 -8.28 -0.96
CA ASP A 204 12.56 -7.50 0.21
C ASP A 204 12.55 -6.02 -0.15
N ALA A 205 11.38 -5.53 -0.58
CA ALA A 205 11.13 -4.12 -0.84
C ALA A 205 9.78 -3.72 -0.24
N ALA A 206 9.77 -2.80 0.73
CA ALA A 206 8.66 -2.48 1.63
C ALA A 206 8.18 -3.65 2.52
N SER A 207 8.11 -4.87 1.99
CA SER A 207 7.93 -6.12 2.73
C SER A 207 8.54 -7.29 1.94
N PRO A 208 9.13 -8.29 2.62
CA PRO A 208 9.60 -9.53 2.01
C PRO A 208 8.47 -10.27 1.28
N CYS A 209 8.68 -10.56 -0.01
CA CYS A 209 7.77 -11.32 -0.85
C CYS A 209 8.52 -12.40 -1.65
N VAL A 210 7.81 -13.50 -1.90
CA VAL A 210 8.24 -14.64 -2.70
C VAL A 210 7.26 -14.76 -3.86
N PHE A 211 7.79 -14.67 -5.09
CA PHE A 211 7.00 -14.73 -6.30
C PHE A 211 7.26 -16.05 -7.02
N VAL A 212 6.18 -16.79 -7.28
CA VAL A 212 6.19 -18.07 -8.01
C VAL A 212 5.21 -18.03 -9.18
N ALA A 213 5.44 -18.85 -10.21
CA ALA A 213 4.53 -18.93 -11.34
C ALA A 213 3.29 -19.75 -10.96
N ALA A 214 2.10 -19.29 -11.33
CA ALA A 214 0.85 -20.03 -11.10
C ALA A 214 0.89 -21.43 -11.77
N ALA A 215 1.52 -21.53 -12.95
CA ALA A 215 1.68 -22.80 -13.67
C ALA A 215 2.48 -23.85 -12.87
N ALA A 216 3.50 -23.44 -12.10
CA ALA A 216 4.25 -24.35 -11.23
C ALA A 216 3.37 -24.91 -10.08
N MET A 217 2.26 -24.24 -9.79
CA MET A 217 1.26 -24.65 -8.81
C MET A 217 0.07 -25.39 -9.44
N GLY A 218 0.13 -25.70 -10.75
CA GLY A 218 -0.96 -26.33 -11.48
C GLY A 218 -2.16 -25.40 -11.71
N ARG A 219 -1.94 -24.08 -11.69
CA ARG A 219 -2.99 -23.07 -11.86
C ARG A 219 -2.79 -22.28 -13.14
N GLN A 220 -3.89 -21.91 -13.78
CA GLN A 220 -3.90 -21.06 -14.98
C GLN A 220 -3.93 -19.56 -14.67
N GLY A 221 -4.23 -19.18 -13.42
CA GLY A 221 -4.28 -17.76 -13.06
C GLY A 221 -5.61 -17.09 -13.41
N VAL A 222 -6.73 -17.75 -13.20
CA VAL A 222 -8.04 -17.06 -13.28
C VAL A 222 -8.86 -17.26 -12.01
N ASP A 223 -8.25 -17.89 -10.99
CA ASP A 223 -8.88 -18.16 -9.72
C ASP A 223 -9.22 -16.84 -9.00
N THR A 224 -10.46 -16.76 -8.52
CA THR A 224 -10.88 -15.69 -7.60
C THR A 224 -10.30 -15.95 -6.22
N ALA A 225 -10.22 -14.94 -5.36
CA ALA A 225 -9.79 -15.14 -3.97
C ALA A 225 -10.68 -16.18 -3.27
N GLN A 226 -12.01 -16.11 -3.49
CA GLN A 226 -12.97 -17.05 -2.91
C GLN A 226 -12.79 -18.48 -3.42
N ALA A 227 -12.43 -18.67 -4.70
CA ALA A 227 -12.12 -20.01 -5.22
C ALA A 227 -10.87 -20.58 -4.53
N LEU A 228 -9.84 -19.76 -4.31
CA LEU A 228 -8.62 -20.16 -3.61
C LEU A 228 -8.83 -20.45 -2.12
N ASP A 229 -9.78 -19.79 -1.46
CA ASP A 229 -10.07 -20.00 -0.03
C ASP A 229 -10.48 -21.46 0.26
N GLY A 230 -11.13 -22.13 -0.70
CA GLY A 230 -11.53 -23.54 -0.60
C GLY A 230 -10.42 -24.55 -0.93
N GLU A 231 -9.27 -24.11 -1.43
CA GLU A 231 -8.21 -24.96 -1.99
C GLU A 231 -7.12 -25.28 -0.95
N GLY A 232 -7.50 -25.99 0.11
CA GLY A 232 -6.61 -26.28 1.25
C GLY A 232 -5.25 -26.86 0.85
N ALA A 233 -5.23 -27.84 -0.05
CA ALA A 233 -3.98 -28.46 -0.52
C ALA A 233 -3.06 -27.47 -1.26
N LEU A 234 -3.63 -26.51 -2.01
CA LEU A 234 -2.84 -25.47 -2.65
C LEU A 234 -2.28 -24.49 -1.62
N LEU A 235 -3.09 -24.08 -0.64
CA LEU A 235 -2.65 -23.15 0.41
C LEU A 235 -1.54 -23.77 1.27
N GLU A 236 -1.62 -25.07 1.58
CA GLU A 236 -0.56 -25.81 2.26
C GLU A 236 0.72 -25.89 1.41
N LYS A 237 0.58 -26.14 0.10
CA LYS A 237 1.71 -26.14 -0.85
C LYS A 237 2.39 -24.75 -0.89
N LEU A 238 1.61 -23.68 -0.96
CA LEU A 238 2.12 -22.30 -0.96
C LEU A 238 2.78 -21.95 0.38
N ASP A 239 2.22 -22.35 1.52
CA ASP A 239 2.88 -22.14 2.82
C ASP A 239 4.19 -22.94 2.93
N ALA A 240 4.25 -24.17 2.43
CA ALA A 240 5.49 -24.94 2.41
C ALA A 240 6.60 -24.20 1.63
N ILE A 241 6.28 -23.66 0.45
CA ILE A 241 7.21 -22.85 -0.34
C ILE A 241 7.60 -21.58 0.42
N ARG A 242 6.62 -20.87 0.99
CA ARG A 242 6.83 -19.64 1.77
C ARG A 242 7.82 -19.88 2.92
N ARG A 243 7.68 -20.98 3.66
CA ARG A 243 8.57 -21.32 4.79
C ARG A 243 10.00 -21.59 4.34
N HIS A 244 10.20 -22.31 3.24
CA HIS A 244 11.55 -22.56 2.71
C HIS A 244 12.18 -21.29 2.13
N ALA A 245 11.39 -20.45 1.47
CA ALA A 245 11.83 -19.14 1.05
C ALA A 245 12.18 -18.23 2.25
N ALA A 246 11.44 -18.31 3.37
CA ALA A 246 11.79 -17.57 4.59
C ALA A 246 13.20 -17.91 5.10
N VAL A 247 13.59 -19.19 5.02
CA VAL A 247 14.94 -19.65 5.36
C VAL A 247 15.96 -19.13 4.37
N ALA A 248 15.70 -19.27 3.07
CA ALA A 248 16.60 -18.78 2.02
C ALA A 248 16.81 -17.26 2.06
N MET A 249 15.80 -16.51 2.52
CA MET A 249 15.86 -15.06 2.72
C MET A 249 16.51 -14.64 4.06
N GLY A 250 16.82 -15.59 4.96
CA GLY A 250 17.33 -15.29 6.30
C GLY A 250 16.28 -14.69 7.25
N VAL A 251 14.99 -14.79 6.93
CA VAL A 251 13.86 -14.34 7.77
C VAL A 251 13.60 -15.30 8.93
N ALA A 252 13.94 -16.58 8.76
CA ALA A 252 13.83 -17.63 9.76
C ALA A 252 15.06 -18.55 9.68
N THR A 253 15.38 -19.23 10.79
CA THR A 253 16.50 -20.19 10.85
C THR A 253 16.19 -21.50 10.14
N ASP A 254 14.93 -21.91 10.17
CA ASP A 254 14.42 -23.14 9.58
C ASP A 254 12.91 -23.02 9.27
N ALA A 255 12.36 -24.02 8.60
CA ALA A 255 10.96 -24.02 8.15
C ALA A 255 9.96 -24.09 9.31
N GLU A 256 10.34 -24.57 10.49
CA GLU A 256 9.46 -24.62 11.66
C GLU A 256 9.42 -23.26 12.37
N ALA A 257 10.58 -22.60 12.53
CA ALA A 257 10.66 -21.21 12.98
C ALA A 257 9.85 -20.26 12.08
N ALA A 258 9.79 -20.53 10.77
CA ALA A 258 8.99 -19.77 9.82
C ALA A 258 7.46 -19.89 10.03
N ARG A 259 6.97 -20.93 10.73
CA ARG A 259 5.53 -21.07 11.07
C ARG A 259 5.08 -20.01 12.06
N ALA A 260 5.96 -19.62 12.99
CA ALA A 260 5.68 -18.56 13.97
C ALA A 260 5.65 -17.15 13.35
N ARG A 261 5.97 -17.03 12.04
CA ARG A 261 6.01 -15.77 11.29
C ARG A 261 5.12 -15.84 10.03
N PRO A 262 3.80 -16.06 10.15
CA PRO A 262 2.91 -16.30 9.02
C PRO A 262 2.74 -15.09 8.07
N SER A 263 3.17 -13.90 8.51
CA SER A 263 3.17 -12.68 7.69
C SER A 263 4.42 -12.49 6.84
N LEU A 264 5.50 -13.24 7.11
CA LEU A 264 6.83 -12.98 6.55
C LEU A 264 7.55 -14.27 6.08
N PRO A 265 8.07 -14.30 4.85
CA PRO A 265 7.68 -13.44 3.74
C PRO A 265 6.22 -13.71 3.34
N ARG A 266 5.60 -12.82 2.56
CA ARG A 266 4.36 -13.17 1.84
C ARG A 266 4.71 -14.00 0.61
N ILE A 267 3.80 -14.87 0.18
CA ILE A 267 3.95 -15.61 -1.08
C ILE A 267 2.87 -15.18 -2.07
N ALA A 268 3.23 -15.05 -3.33
CA ALA A 268 2.30 -14.71 -4.40
C ALA A 268 2.50 -15.57 -5.64
N MET A 269 1.39 -16.00 -6.23
CA MET A 269 1.35 -16.59 -7.55
C MET A 269 1.21 -15.50 -8.60
N LEU A 270 1.99 -15.62 -9.68
CA LEU A 270 2.00 -14.70 -10.81
C LEU A 270 1.70 -15.43 -12.11
N TRP A 271 1.11 -14.73 -13.06
CA TRP A 271 0.91 -15.23 -14.42
C TRP A 271 0.74 -14.07 -15.41
N ALA A 272 0.97 -14.39 -16.68
CA ALA A 272 0.92 -13.43 -17.78
C ALA A 272 -0.49 -12.84 -17.98
N PRO A 273 -0.61 -11.68 -18.65
CA PRO A 273 -1.91 -11.07 -18.93
C PRO A 273 -2.85 -12.02 -19.69
N VAL A 274 -3.98 -12.30 -19.05
CA VAL A 274 -5.12 -13.04 -19.60
C VAL A 274 -6.40 -12.37 -19.17
N GLU A 275 -7.49 -12.63 -19.89
CA GLU A 275 -8.82 -12.20 -19.45
C GLU A 275 -9.16 -12.83 -18.09
N ALA A 276 -9.67 -12.03 -17.16
CA ALA A 276 -10.05 -12.51 -15.83
C ALA A 276 -11.37 -11.89 -15.36
N ARG A 277 -12.29 -12.73 -14.89
CA ARG A 277 -13.54 -12.28 -14.27
C ARG A 277 -13.33 -12.06 -12.77
N LEU A 278 -13.61 -10.86 -12.30
CA LEU A 278 -13.55 -10.49 -10.90
C LEU A 278 -14.83 -10.90 -10.15
N ALA A 279 -14.75 -10.98 -8.83
CA ALA A 279 -15.91 -11.26 -7.98
C ALA A 279 -17.03 -10.20 -8.11
N SER A 280 -16.70 -8.98 -8.52
CA SER A 280 -17.67 -7.91 -8.81
C SER A 280 -18.44 -8.12 -10.12
N GLY A 281 -18.09 -9.14 -10.91
CA GLY A 281 -18.62 -9.36 -12.25
C GLY A 281 -17.87 -8.61 -13.36
N ARG A 282 -17.03 -7.62 -13.01
CA ARG A 282 -16.15 -6.93 -13.99
C ARG A 282 -15.22 -7.95 -14.63
N VAL A 283 -15.08 -7.85 -15.95
CA VAL A 283 -14.09 -8.60 -16.72
C VAL A 283 -12.91 -7.67 -16.97
N LEU A 284 -11.72 -8.10 -16.56
CA LEU A 284 -10.46 -7.47 -16.94
C LEU A 284 -10.02 -8.09 -18.24
N SER A 285 -9.87 -7.30 -19.29
CA SER A 285 -9.26 -7.74 -20.54
C SER A 285 -7.75 -7.91 -20.37
N ALA A 286 -7.14 -8.75 -21.22
CA ALA A 286 -5.69 -8.96 -21.20
C ALA A 286 -4.89 -7.67 -21.50
N SER A 287 -5.47 -6.69 -22.20
CA SER A 287 -4.81 -5.41 -22.53
C SER A 287 -4.86 -4.38 -21.41
N GLU A 288 -5.73 -4.57 -20.40
CA GLU A 288 -5.82 -3.70 -19.22
C GLU A 288 -4.74 -4.02 -18.16
N VAL A 289 -4.08 -5.18 -18.27
CA VAL A 289 -3.20 -5.72 -17.24
C VAL A 289 -1.84 -6.06 -17.85
N ASP A 290 -0.76 -5.76 -17.15
CA ASP A 290 0.60 -6.10 -17.57
C ASP A 290 1.13 -7.35 -16.85
N LEU A 291 0.58 -7.65 -15.67
CA LEU A 291 0.86 -8.86 -14.90
C LEU A 291 -0.26 -9.12 -13.91
N HIS A 292 -0.61 -10.39 -13.68
CA HIS A 292 -1.56 -10.73 -12.63
C HIS A 292 -0.87 -11.26 -11.37
N ILE A 293 -1.53 -11.05 -10.22
CA ILE A 293 -1.08 -11.51 -8.90
C ILE A 293 -2.23 -12.12 -8.07
N ARG A 294 -1.91 -13.19 -7.33
CA ARG A 294 -2.66 -13.60 -6.12
C ARG A 294 -1.68 -13.76 -4.97
N ILE A 295 -1.79 -12.85 -4.01
CA ILE A 295 -0.95 -12.85 -2.82
C ILE A 295 -1.68 -13.52 -1.67
N ILE A 296 -0.98 -14.41 -0.97
CA ILE A 296 -1.42 -15.03 0.28
C ILE A 296 -0.84 -14.22 1.43
N SER A 297 -1.70 -13.84 2.37
CA SER A 297 -1.30 -13.11 3.57
C SER A 297 -1.92 -13.82 4.78
N MET A 298 -1.09 -14.17 5.76
CA MET A 298 -1.53 -14.89 6.97
C MET A 298 -2.28 -16.20 6.64
N GLY A 299 -1.81 -16.92 5.61
CA GLY A 299 -2.40 -18.19 5.17
C GLY A 299 -3.68 -18.06 4.35
N GLN A 300 -4.15 -16.84 4.05
CA GLN A 300 -5.40 -16.61 3.32
C GLN A 300 -5.16 -15.82 2.02
N PRO A 301 -5.84 -16.17 0.91
CA PRO A 301 -5.91 -15.36 -0.29
C PRO A 301 -6.35 -13.92 0.02
N HIS A 302 -5.53 -12.95 -0.36
CA HIS A 302 -5.88 -11.56 -0.19
C HIS A 302 -6.98 -11.17 -1.20
N ARG A 303 -8.05 -10.50 -0.72
CA ARG A 303 -9.19 -10.12 -1.56
C ARG A 303 -8.86 -9.08 -2.65
N ALA A 304 -7.73 -8.40 -2.52
CA ALA A 304 -7.16 -7.50 -3.54
C ALA A 304 -5.65 -7.79 -3.69
N VAL A 305 -4.80 -6.81 -3.43
CA VAL A 305 -3.35 -6.98 -3.22
C VAL A 305 -2.93 -6.09 -2.05
N THR A 306 -2.00 -6.54 -1.22
CA THR A 306 -1.43 -5.67 -0.17
C THR A 306 -0.59 -4.57 -0.82
N ALA A 307 -0.66 -3.32 -0.35
CA ALA A 307 0.13 -2.22 -0.93
C ALA A 307 1.64 -2.52 -0.95
N THR A 308 2.18 -3.06 0.14
CA THR A 308 3.59 -3.46 0.22
C THR A 308 3.94 -4.61 -0.73
N GLY A 309 3.04 -5.59 -0.91
CA GLY A 309 3.21 -6.64 -1.90
C GLY A 309 3.17 -6.14 -3.35
N ALA A 310 2.32 -5.15 -3.64
CA ALA A 310 2.26 -4.51 -4.96
C ALA A 310 3.54 -3.69 -5.26
N LEU A 311 4.03 -2.92 -4.28
CA LEU A 311 5.31 -2.22 -4.37
C LEU A 311 6.48 -3.19 -4.54
N CYS A 312 6.51 -4.27 -3.76
CA CYS A 312 7.55 -5.30 -3.86
C CYS A 312 7.53 -5.98 -5.24
N LEU A 313 6.35 -6.26 -5.78
CA LEU A 313 6.20 -6.78 -7.14
C LEU A 313 6.66 -5.76 -8.20
N ALA A 314 6.34 -4.47 -8.03
CA ALA A 314 6.81 -3.41 -8.92
C ALA A 314 8.34 -3.40 -9.02
N VAL A 315 9.03 -3.50 -7.87
CA VAL A 315 10.49 -3.60 -7.81
C VAL A 315 10.99 -4.86 -8.50
N ALA A 316 10.37 -6.01 -8.23
CA ALA A 316 10.74 -7.28 -8.85
C ALA A 316 10.58 -7.26 -10.39
N CYS A 317 9.55 -6.58 -10.91
CA CYS A 317 9.33 -6.35 -12.33
C CYS A 317 10.38 -5.45 -13.00
N ARG A 318 11.19 -4.73 -12.22
CA ARG A 318 12.27 -3.86 -12.71
C ARG A 318 13.67 -4.47 -12.53
N ILE A 319 13.76 -5.73 -12.08
CA ILE A 319 15.01 -6.48 -11.95
C ILE A 319 15.15 -7.43 -13.15
N PRO A 320 16.08 -7.19 -14.10
CA PRO A 320 16.27 -8.05 -15.26
C PRO A 320 16.56 -9.50 -14.88
N GLY A 321 15.88 -10.45 -15.52
CA GLY A 321 16.02 -11.89 -15.28
C GLY A 321 15.13 -12.45 -14.17
N SER A 322 14.37 -11.61 -13.47
CA SER A 322 13.42 -12.04 -12.44
C SER A 322 12.24 -12.81 -13.04
N LEU A 323 11.58 -13.63 -12.22
CA LEU A 323 10.38 -14.35 -12.64
C LEU A 323 9.25 -13.40 -13.10
N PRO A 324 8.93 -12.30 -12.38
CA PRO A 324 7.95 -11.34 -12.86
C PRO A 324 8.25 -10.79 -14.26
N VAL A 325 9.53 -10.48 -14.57
CA VAL A 325 9.92 -9.98 -15.89
C VAL A 325 9.61 -10.98 -17.01
N ARG A 326 9.72 -12.30 -16.75
CA ARG A 326 9.36 -13.35 -17.72
C ARG A 326 7.86 -13.45 -17.99
N LEU A 327 7.03 -12.92 -17.10
CA LEU A 327 5.57 -13.00 -17.16
C LEU A 327 4.91 -11.67 -17.54
N LEU A 328 5.67 -10.57 -17.58
CA LEU A 328 5.14 -9.28 -18.02
C LEU A 328 4.64 -9.37 -19.46
N GLY A 329 3.50 -8.73 -19.71
CA GLY A 329 3.02 -8.48 -21.06
C GLY A 329 3.94 -7.53 -21.85
N PRO A 330 3.62 -7.24 -23.12
CA PRO A 330 4.32 -6.25 -23.92
C PRO A 330 4.04 -4.84 -23.36
N ALA A 331 4.74 -4.47 -22.30
CA ALA A 331 4.68 -3.17 -21.66
C ALA A 331 5.92 -2.35 -22.03
N ASP A 332 5.74 -1.04 -22.20
CA ASP A 332 6.86 -0.10 -22.27
C ASP A 332 7.65 -0.17 -20.95
N PRO A 333 8.96 -0.48 -20.96
CA PRO A 333 9.79 -0.50 -19.76
C PRO A 333 9.74 0.80 -18.95
N GLY A 334 9.40 1.95 -19.56
CA GLY A 334 9.25 3.24 -18.90
C GLY A 334 7.85 3.54 -18.34
N ALA A 335 6.83 2.76 -18.72
CA ALA A 335 5.46 3.00 -18.28
C ALA A 335 5.16 2.34 -16.92
N PRO A 336 4.25 2.91 -16.10
CA PRO A 336 3.74 2.24 -14.91
C PRO A 336 3.14 0.86 -15.22
N ILE A 337 3.31 -0.08 -14.30
CA ILE A 337 2.88 -1.47 -14.40
C ILE A 337 1.47 -1.59 -13.82
N ARG A 338 0.55 -2.16 -14.59
CA ARG A 338 -0.84 -2.45 -14.19
C ARG A 338 -0.93 -3.88 -13.68
N ILE A 339 -1.05 -4.03 -12.36
CA ILE A 339 -1.13 -5.34 -11.70
C ILE A 339 -2.58 -5.75 -11.52
N GLY A 340 -3.02 -6.79 -12.23
CA GLY A 340 -4.34 -7.40 -12.07
C GLY A 340 -4.40 -8.25 -10.79
N HIS A 341 -5.22 -7.83 -9.83
CA HIS A 341 -5.43 -8.53 -8.56
C HIS A 341 -6.89 -8.96 -8.39
N ALA A 342 -7.23 -9.61 -7.28
CA ALA A 342 -8.53 -10.27 -7.08
C ALA A 342 -9.78 -9.35 -7.07
N SER A 343 -9.59 -8.03 -7.12
CA SER A 343 -10.66 -7.03 -7.06
C SER A 343 -10.51 -5.91 -8.11
N GLY A 344 -9.51 -5.98 -8.99
CA GLY A 344 -9.19 -4.87 -9.88
C GLY A 344 -7.72 -4.80 -10.28
N ILE A 345 -7.26 -3.59 -10.55
CA ILE A 345 -5.94 -3.23 -11.03
C ILE A 345 -5.28 -2.28 -10.03
N ALA A 346 -4.05 -2.59 -9.67
CA ALA A 346 -3.17 -1.66 -8.97
C ALA A 346 -2.12 -1.15 -9.95
N VAL A 347 -2.05 0.17 -10.13
CA VAL A 347 -1.00 0.80 -10.92
C VAL A 347 0.19 1.14 -10.02
N VAL A 348 1.35 0.60 -10.37
CA VAL A 348 2.59 0.73 -9.60
C VAL A 348 3.77 1.01 -10.54
N ASP A 349 4.89 1.44 -9.99
CA ASP A 349 6.14 1.58 -10.72
C ASP A 349 7.32 1.41 -9.76
N ALA A 350 8.54 1.33 -10.27
CA ALA A 350 9.75 1.34 -9.44
C ALA A 350 10.95 1.83 -10.26
N ALA A 351 11.89 2.50 -9.59
CA ALA A 351 13.21 2.79 -10.12
C ALA A 351 14.22 1.85 -9.46
N VAL A 352 14.84 1.00 -10.28
CA VAL A 352 15.84 0.02 -9.85
C VAL A 352 17.06 0.16 -10.75
N GLN A 353 18.23 0.21 -10.12
CA GLN A 353 19.51 0.33 -10.81
C GLN A 353 20.48 -0.77 -10.37
N GLY A 354 21.45 -1.07 -11.24
CA GLY A 354 22.54 -1.96 -10.90
C GLY A 354 23.45 -1.33 -9.85
N ASP A 355 23.79 -2.10 -8.83
CA ASP A 355 24.74 -1.72 -7.78
C ASP A 355 25.65 -2.92 -7.49
N ALA A 356 26.88 -2.88 -8.00
CA ALA A 356 27.86 -3.95 -7.84
C ALA A 356 28.29 -4.17 -6.38
N GLY A 357 28.09 -3.17 -5.50
CA GLY A 357 28.36 -3.28 -4.07
C GLY A 357 27.21 -3.92 -3.28
N ALA A 358 26.00 -3.93 -3.82
CA ALA A 358 24.83 -4.49 -3.15
C ALA A 358 24.76 -6.02 -3.28
N LYS A 359 24.25 -6.68 -2.22
CA LYS A 359 23.92 -8.12 -2.28
C LYS A 359 22.87 -8.36 -3.37
N GLY A 360 23.21 -9.17 -4.36
CA GLY A 360 22.37 -9.46 -5.52
C GLY A 360 22.47 -8.45 -6.66
N GLY A 361 23.28 -7.39 -6.52
CA GLY A 361 23.66 -6.52 -7.63
C GLY A 361 22.69 -5.38 -7.97
N PHE A 362 21.71 -5.08 -7.10
CA PHE A 362 20.68 -4.07 -7.37
C PHE A 362 20.36 -3.21 -6.16
N HIS A 363 20.09 -1.93 -6.42
CA HIS A 363 19.53 -0.97 -5.49
C HIS A 363 18.20 -0.43 -6.06
N CYS A 364 17.21 -0.24 -5.18
CA CYS A 364 15.94 0.37 -5.55
C CYS A 364 15.88 1.76 -4.95
N GLU A 365 15.86 2.78 -5.81
CA GLU A 365 15.77 4.18 -5.39
C GLU A 365 14.39 4.51 -4.83
N HIS A 366 13.34 4.03 -5.50
CA HIS A 366 11.98 4.12 -4.99
C HIS A 366 11.05 3.07 -5.60
N ALA A 367 10.03 2.72 -4.84
CA ALA A 367 8.84 2.03 -5.33
C ALA A 367 7.65 2.99 -5.33
N THR A 368 6.81 2.90 -6.35
CA THR A 368 5.80 3.91 -6.65
C THR A 368 4.40 3.30 -6.63
N LEU A 369 3.46 4.05 -6.05
CA LEU A 369 2.03 3.75 -6.08
C LEU A 369 1.27 4.94 -6.66
N PHE A 370 0.32 4.68 -7.54
CA PHE A 370 -0.57 5.71 -8.07
C PHE A 370 -1.93 5.65 -7.37
N ARG A 371 -2.42 6.80 -6.95
CA ARG A 371 -3.71 6.98 -6.28
C ARG A 371 -4.39 8.23 -6.80
N THR A 372 -5.59 8.49 -6.30
CA THR A 372 -6.28 9.76 -6.51
C THR A 372 -6.72 10.28 -5.14
N GLN A 373 -7.05 11.56 -5.07
CA GLN A 373 -7.48 12.23 -3.84
C GLN A 373 -8.72 13.07 -4.12
N ARG A 374 -9.49 13.44 -3.09
CA ARG A 374 -10.52 14.47 -3.19
C ARG A 374 -10.87 15.04 -1.82
N ARG A 375 -10.84 16.37 -1.68
CA ARG A 375 -11.45 17.09 -0.56
C ARG A 375 -12.98 16.94 -0.63
N LEU A 376 -13.61 16.42 0.42
CA LEU A 376 -15.05 16.15 0.45
C LEU A 376 -15.83 17.19 1.26
N PHE A 377 -15.20 17.72 2.31
CA PHE A 377 -15.78 18.75 3.17
C PHE A 377 -14.65 19.47 3.91
N GLU A 378 -14.83 20.75 4.21
CA GLU A 378 -13.95 21.54 5.06
C GLU A 378 -14.76 22.37 6.06
N GLY A 379 -14.23 22.54 7.27
CA GLY A 379 -14.92 23.30 8.30
C GLY A 379 -14.46 22.88 9.70
N SER A 380 -15.41 22.56 10.57
CA SER A 380 -15.11 22.04 11.91
C SER A 380 -15.88 20.76 12.18
N VAL A 381 -15.20 19.77 12.76
CA VAL A 381 -15.87 18.63 13.38
C VAL A 381 -16.33 19.00 14.79
N LEU A 382 -17.53 18.56 15.15
CA LEU A 382 -18.15 18.80 16.44
C LEU A 382 -18.06 17.51 17.26
N VAL A 383 -17.51 17.60 18.46
CA VAL A 383 -17.41 16.46 19.39
C VAL A 383 -18.15 16.76 20.69
N ARG A 384 -18.60 15.70 21.36
CA ARG A 384 -19.24 15.82 22.68
C ARG A 384 -18.30 16.55 23.66
N GLY A 385 -18.89 17.46 24.44
CA GLY A 385 -18.19 18.37 25.35
C GLY A 385 -17.60 17.70 26.57
#